data_AF-A0AAP8ZYA4-F1
#
_entry.id   AF-A0AAP8ZYA4-F1
#
_cell.length_a   1.000
_cell.length_b   1.000
_cell.length_c   1.000
_cell.angle_alpha   90.00
_cell.angle_beta   90.00
_cell.angle_gamma   90.00
#
_symmetry.space_group_name_H-M   'P 1'
#
loop_
_entity.id
_entity.type
_entity.pdbx_description
1 polymer ?
#
loop_
_entity_poly.entity_id
_entity_poly.type
_entity_poly.pdbx_seq_one_letter_code
_entity_poly.pdbx_strand_id
1 'polypeptide(L)'
;MSIEFVGMIFPRQWSETRGVRSPDFDLDFIRHHARAHEHAGFDRVLIASGPGSADSLQIAAYAAAHTERLGFMIAHRPGLTAPTVAARSFATLDHTTGGGRIRLHAITGITAEPQDGDFLLDKTERYRRTDEYLEIVRRTWTAEEPFDFEGEYFNIKGAFSPVKPLQQPHIPISFGGSSDIAYQIAVKHADLYALWGEPLSGVAEQIAKLKAAALTAGVEAPRVSLSVRLILGATEELAWQRAEQILEQIKANPQFAAGSPWQKRLKGTGSERLLAAAALGDRHDRALWMPTATAVGAYGDTTALVGTPETVAQALLDYVDLGVTTFLNRGYDPLYDTVDYGRWIIPAVREEALRRKAKIA
;
A
#
# COMPACT_ATOMS: atom_id res chain seq x y z
N MET A 1 18.27 0.98 -9.77
CA MET A 1 17.00 1.62 -9.41
C MET A 1 17.09 1.99 -7.94
N SER A 2 16.64 3.16 -7.52
CA SER A 2 16.66 3.55 -6.10
C SER A 2 15.56 2.81 -5.33
N ILE A 3 15.86 2.36 -4.12
CA ILE A 3 14.89 1.77 -3.20
C ILE A 3 13.99 2.87 -2.63
N GLU A 4 12.68 2.70 -2.77
CA GLU A 4 11.66 3.64 -2.31
C GLU A 4 11.08 3.18 -0.96
N PHE A 5 10.92 4.09 0.00
CA PHE A 5 10.24 3.85 1.27
C PHE A 5 8.94 4.65 1.35
N VAL A 6 7.86 3.93 1.65
CA VAL A 6 6.51 4.46 1.77
C VAL A 6 6.02 4.26 3.21
N GLY A 7 5.74 5.35 3.90
CA GLY A 7 5.14 5.33 5.22
C GLY A 7 3.63 5.19 5.15
N MET A 8 2.93 5.53 6.23
CA MET A 8 1.47 5.56 6.25
C MET A 8 0.96 6.67 7.16
N ILE A 9 -0.03 7.43 6.72
CA ILE A 9 -0.70 8.44 7.54
C ILE A 9 -2.14 8.01 7.81
N PHE A 10 -2.55 8.18 9.06
CA PHE A 10 -3.93 8.05 9.51
C PHE A 10 -4.48 9.41 9.94
N PRO A 11 -5.82 9.55 10.01
CA PRO A 11 -6.45 10.75 10.55
C PRO A 11 -6.11 11.05 12.02
N ARG A 12 -5.46 10.11 12.72
CA ARG A 12 -5.09 10.18 14.14
C ARG A 12 -3.99 9.17 14.45
N GLN A 13 -3.34 9.30 15.62
CA GLN A 13 -2.42 8.28 16.11
C GLN A 13 -3.19 7.00 16.44
N TRP A 14 -3.07 6.00 15.57
CA TRP A 14 -3.74 4.72 15.76
C TRP A 14 -2.91 3.56 15.20
N SER A 15 -2.96 2.47 15.93
CA SER A 15 -2.53 1.14 15.55
C SER A 15 -3.38 0.14 16.33
N GLU A 16 -3.21 -1.14 16.04
CA GLU A 16 -3.95 -2.22 16.66
C GLU A 16 -3.67 -2.34 18.17
N THR A 17 -2.57 -1.76 18.66
CA THR A 17 -2.24 -1.70 20.09
C THR A 17 -2.91 -0.55 20.84
N ARG A 18 -3.57 0.39 20.13
CA ARG A 18 -4.16 1.61 20.71
C ARG A 18 -5.69 1.59 20.78
N GLY A 19 -6.27 0.40 20.87
CA GLY A 19 -7.71 0.20 21.06
C GLY A 19 -8.54 0.31 19.77
N VAL A 20 -9.84 0.53 19.95
CA VAL A 20 -10.81 0.52 18.85
C VAL A 20 -10.59 1.71 17.93
N ARG A 21 -10.60 1.47 16.62
CA ARG A 21 -10.59 2.55 15.63
C ARG A 21 -11.79 3.47 15.85
N SER A 22 -11.52 4.76 16.08
CA SER A 22 -12.54 5.79 16.29
C SER A 22 -12.57 6.77 15.10
N PRO A 23 -13.71 7.46 14.85
CA PRO A 23 -13.84 8.49 13.82
C PRO A 23 -13.09 9.80 14.12
N ASP A 24 -12.38 9.90 15.25
CA ASP A 24 -11.68 11.13 15.62
C ASP A 24 -10.67 11.56 14.55
N PHE A 25 -10.62 12.86 14.32
CA PHE A 25 -9.79 13.51 13.30
C PHE A 25 -8.86 14.51 13.98
N ASP A 26 -7.56 14.33 13.83
CA ASP A 26 -6.51 15.11 14.49
C ASP A 26 -5.58 15.75 13.44
N LEU A 27 -5.83 17.04 13.19
CA LEU A 27 -5.08 17.84 12.23
C LEU A 27 -3.61 18.04 12.62
N ASP A 28 -3.31 18.10 13.91
CA ASP A 28 -1.94 18.29 14.39
C ASP A 28 -1.16 16.98 14.25
N PHE A 29 -1.78 15.84 14.55
CA PHE A 29 -1.18 14.54 14.27
C PHE A 29 -0.87 14.36 12.78
N ILE A 30 -1.82 14.64 11.87
CA ILE A 30 -1.58 14.51 10.43
C ILE A 30 -0.40 15.39 10.00
N ARG A 31 -0.34 16.65 10.48
CA ARG A 31 0.74 17.58 10.18
C ARG A 31 2.09 17.07 10.70
N HIS A 32 2.16 16.70 11.98
CA HIS A 32 3.40 16.23 12.61
C HIS A 32 3.87 14.92 11.98
N HIS A 33 2.96 14.00 11.68
CA HIS A 33 3.30 12.72 11.11
C HIS A 33 3.79 12.86 9.66
N ALA A 34 3.17 13.71 8.85
CA ALA A 34 3.66 14.02 7.50
C ALA A 34 5.08 14.59 7.54
N ARG A 35 5.34 15.59 8.38
CA ARG A 35 6.68 16.17 8.54
C ARG A 35 7.70 15.16 9.07
N ALA A 36 7.30 14.30 10.00
CA ALA A 36 8.17 13.25 10.51
C ALA A 36 8.63 12.31 9.39
N HIS A 37 7.72 11.87 8.51
CA HIS A 37 8.10 11.04 7.35
C HIS A 37 9.05 11.77 6.40
N GLU A 38 8.77 13.04 6.09
CA GLU A 38 9.62 13.85 5.22
C GLU A 38 11.04 14.01 5.78
N HIS A 39 11.17 14.30 7.08
CA HIS A 39 12.48 14.44 7.74
C HIS A 39 13.20 13.10 7.94
N ALA A 40 12.44 12.01 8.13
CA ALA A 40 12.97 10.66 8.22
C ALA A 40 13.45 10.09 6.87
N GLY A 41 13.20 10.79 5.76
CA GLY A 41 13.69 10.39 4.44
C GLY A 41 12.83 9.36 3.71
N PHE A 42 11.56 9.22 4.11
CA PHE A 42 10.56 8.51 3.32
C PHE A 42 10.30 9.25 2.01
N ASP A 43 10.10 8.49 0.94
CA ASP A 43 9.76 9.05 -0.36
C ASP A 43 8.28 9.42 -0.42
N ARG A 44 7.42 8.57 0.17
CA ARG A 44 5.97 8.76 0.15
C ARG A 44 5.29 8.28 1.43
N VAL A 45 4.00 8.57 1.55
CA VAL A 45 3.11 7.96 2.55
C VAL A 45 1.86 7.38 1.88
N LEU A 46 1.43 6.19 2.30
CA LEU A 46 0.12 5.66 1.97
C LEU A 46 -0.94 6.35 2.82
N ILE A 47 -2.00 6.82 2.17
CA ILE A 47 -3.22 7.26 2.84
C ILE A 47 -4.30 6.26 2.48
N ALA A 48 -4.69 5.45 3.48
CA ALA A 48 -5.70 4.42 3.30
C ALA A 48 -7.09 5.05 3.07
N SER A 49 -7.93 4.36 2.32
CA SER A 49 -9.31 4.71 2.04
C SER A 49 -10.18 3.49 2.26
N GLY A 50 -11.39 3.69 2.76
CA GLY A 50 -12.36 2.64 2.89
C GLY A 50 -13.68 3.12 3.49
N PRO A 51 -14.64 2.21 3.61
CA PRO A 51 -15.95 2.48 4.16
C PRO A 51 -15.83 3.02 5.59
N GLY A 52 -16.47 4.16 5.85
CA GLY A 52 -16.42 4.83 7.15
C GLY A 52 -15.06 5.42 7.53
N SER A 53 -14.10 5.52 6.59
CA SER A 53 -12.87 6.28 6.80
C SER A 53 -13.01 7.73 6.34
N ALA A 54 -12.14 8.60 6.83
CA ALA A 54 -11.96 9.92 6.24
C ALA A 54 -11.50 9.82 4.77
N ASP A 55 -11.79 10.85 3.99
CA ASP A 55 -11.44 10.94 2.58
C ASP A 55 -9.91 11.04 2.38
N SER A 56 -9.36 10.17 1.54
CA SER A 56 -7.91 10.05 1.35
C SER A 56 -7.31 11.21 0.55
N LEU A 57 -8.06 11.80 -0.39
CA LEU A 57 -7.61 12.96 -1.18
C LEU A 57 -7.54 14.22 -0.31
N GLN A 58 -8.50 14.43 0.59
CA GLN A 58 -8.49 15.57 1.53
C GLN A 58 -7.34 15.48 2.53
N ILE A 59 -7.07 14.29 3.08
CA ILE A 59 -5.90 14.08 3.95
C ILE A 59 -4.61 14.35 3.17
N ALA A 60 -4.52 13.87 1.92
CA ALA A 60 -3.35 14.08 1.08
C ALA A 60 -3.12 15.57 0.81
N ALA A 61 -4.17 16.32 0.45
CA ALA A 61 -4.08 17.76 0.22
C ALA A 61 -3.62 18.52 1.47
N TYR A 62 -4.16 18.19 2.65
CA TYR A 62 -3.76 18.83 3.90
C TYR A 62 -2.30 18.51 4.28
N ALA A 63 -1.88 17.24 4.19
CA ALA A 63 -0.50 16.85 4.46
C ALA A 63 0.49 17.46 3.45
N ALA A 64 0.10 17.51 2.18
CA ALA A 64 0.86 18.12 1.09
C ALA A 64 1.10 19.62 1.30
N ALA A 65 0.14 20.34 1.91
CA ALA A 65 0.30 21.76 2.25
C ALA A 65 1.28 22.01 3.41
N HIS A 66 1.70 20.96 4.13
CA HIS A 66 2.59 21.05 5.29
C HIS A 66 3.95 20.36 5.09
N THR A 67 4.24 19.91 3.88
CA THR A 67 5.46 19.20 3.47
C THR A 67 5.92 19.70 2.09
N GLU A 68 7.22 19.62 1.81
CA GLU A 68 7.81 20.19 0.59
C GLU A 68 8.14 19.13 -0.47
N ARG A 69 8.59 17.95 -0.05
CA ARG A 69 9.15 16.88 -0.87
C ARG A 69 8.39 15.56 -0.72
N LEU A 70 7.71 15.32 0.39
CA LEU A 70 7.02 14.07 0.65
C LEU A 70 5.97 13.79 -0.43
N GLY A 71 5.98 12.58 -0.98
CA GLY A 71 4.93 12.12 -1.88
C GLY A 71 3.78 11.39 -1.18
N PHE A 72 2.70 11.16 -1.92
CA PHE A 72 1.45 10.63 -1.42
C PHE A 72 1.00 9.49 -2.33
N MET A 73 0.90 8.29 -1.77
CA MET A 73 0.27 7.15 -2.40
C MET A 73 -1.16 7.08 -1.87
N ILE A 74 -2.15 7.35 -2.71
CA ILE A 74 -3.51 7.66 -2.26
C ILE A 74 -4.42 6.49 -2.63
N ALA A 75 -4.93 5.79 -1.61
CA ALA A 75 -5.87 4.72 -1.82
C ALA A 75 -7.15 5.24 -2.47
N HIS A 76 -7.57 4.58 -3.55
CA HIS A 76 -8.74 4.91 -4.34
C HIS A 76 -9.48 3.62 -4.72
N ARG A 77 -10.81 3.60 -4.56
CA ARG A 77 -11.63 2.43 -4.90
C ARG A 77 -12.37 2.67 -6.22
N PRO A 78 -11.97 2.01 -7.32
CA PRO A 78 -12.68 2.06 -8.59
C PRO A 78 -14.15 1.63 -8.43
N GLY A 79 -15.07 2.47 -8.90
CA GLY A 79 -16.51 2.20 -8.86
C GLY A 79 -17.32 3.01 -7.83
N LEU A 80 -16.68 3.69 -6.86
CA LEU A 80 -17.39 4.56 -5.91
C LEU A 80 -17.51 6.02 -6.37
N THR A 81 -16.68 6.43 -7.32
CA THR A 81 -16.68 7.79 -7.88
C THR A 81 -16.49 7.70 -9.37
N ALA A 82 -17.23 8.47 -10.17
CA ALA A 82 -17.10 8.46 -11.63
C ALA A 82 -15.63 8.67 -12.07
N PRO A 83 -15.12 7.90 -13.06
CA PRO A 83 -13.70 7.91 -13.44
C PRO A 83 -13.21 9.29 -13.91
N THR A 84 -14.04 10.03 -14.64
CA THR A 84 -13.69 11.39 -15.11
C THR A 84 -13.64 12.43 -13.99
N VAL A 85 -14.41 12.23 -12.92
CA VAL A 85 -14.34 13.07 -11.70
C VAL A 85 -13.05 12.77 -10.95
N ALA A 86 -12.77 11.48 -10.70
CA ALA A 86 -11.54 11.07 -10.03
C ALA A 86 -10.30 11.54 -10.80
N ALA A 87 -10.25 11.36 -12.12
CA ALA A 87 -9.13 11.80 -12.94
C ALA A 87 -8.85 13.31 -12.78
N ARG A 88 -9.88 14.15 -12.76
CA ARG A 88 -9.73 15.60 -12.52
C ARG A 88 -9.27 15.92 -11.11
N SER A 89 -9.80 15.24 -10.09
CA SER A 89 -9.37 15.43 -8.70
C SER A 89 -7.89 15.08 -8.51
N PHE A 90 -7.46 13.96 -9.07
CA PHE A 90 -6.05 13.54 -9.03
C PHE A 90 -5.15 14.49 -9.83
N ALA A 91 -5.53 14.89 -11.04
CA ALA A 91 -4.75 15.87 -11.82
C ALA A 91 -4.63 17.21 -11.06
N THR A 92 -5.71 17.68 -10.45
CA THR A 92 -5.70 18.91 -9.64
C THR A 92 -4.77 18.77 -8.44
N LEU A 93 -4.81 17.64 -7.73
CA LEU A 93 -3.93 17.39 -6.61
C LEU A 93 -2.45 17.31 -7.03
N ASP A 94 -2.16 16.76 -8.21
CA ASP A 94 -0.80 16.75 -8.75
C ASP A 94 -0.27 18.18 -8.90
N HIS A 95 -1.08 19.10 -9.47
CA HIS A 95 -0.74 20.52 -9.55
C HIS A 95 -0.57 21.18 -8.18
N THR A 96 -1.51 20.98 -7.25
CA THR A 96 -1.44 21.64 -5.93
C THR A 96 -0.32 21.10 -5.05
N THR A 97 0.16 19.88 -5.32
CA THR A 97 1.35 19.33 -4.69
C THR A 97 2.66 19.77 -5.36
N GLY A 98 2.63 20.57 -6.42
CA GLY A 98 3.80 21.02 -7.18
C GLY A 98 4.29 20.03 -8.25
N GLY A 99 3.54 18.96 -8.51
CA GLY A 99 3.88 17.92 -9.49
C GLY A 99 4.81 16.84 -8.95
N GLY A 100 4.63 15.60 -9.41
CA GLY A 100 5.59 14.50 -9.10
C GLY A 100 5.35 13.80 -7.77
N ARG A 101 4.49 14.37 -6.93
CA ARG A 101 4.32 13.94 -5.54
C ARG A 101 3.13 13.03 -5.32
N ILE A 102 2.35 12.64 -6.33
CA ILE A 102 1.23 11.72 -6.10
C ILE A 102 1.33 10.40 -6.87
N ARG A 103 0.64 9.39 -6.34
CA ARG A 103 0.42 8.08 -6.96
C ARG A 103 -1.00 7.64 -6.63
N LEU A 104 -1.76 7.22 -7.64
CA LEU A 104 -3.07 6.61 -7.43
C LEU A 104 -2.86 5.16 -6.99
N HIS A 105 -3.34 4.78 -5.82
CA HIS A 105 -3.29 3.39 -5.35
C HIS A 105 -4.66 2.73 -5.48
N ALA A 106 -4.86 2.05 -6.59
CA ALA A 106 -6.14 1.46 -6.94
C ALA A 106 -6.37 0.15 -6.18
N ILE A 107 -7.49 0.10 -5.46
CA ILE A 107 -7.93 -1.06 -4.69
C ILE A 107 -9.35 -1.41 -5.13
N THR A 108 -9.53 -2.52 -5.84
CA THR A 108 -10.85 -2.99 -6.31
C THR A 108 -11.83 -3.26 -5.15
N GLY A 109 -11.30 -3.59 -3.96
CA GLY A 109 -12.10 -3.83 -2.77
C GLY A 109 -12.64 -5.26 -2.67
N ILE A 110 -13.01 -5.63 -1.45
CA ILE A 110 -13.61 -6.92 -1.09
C ILE A 110 -14.91 -6.60 -0.37
N THR A 111 -16.02 -7.20 -0.80
CA THR A 111 -17.30 -7.02 -0.12
C THR A 111 -18.20 -8.25 -0.26
N ALA A 112 -18.95 -8.56 0.80
CA ALA A 112 -20.00 -9.59 0.82
C ALA A 112 -21.39 -8.99 0.60
N GLU A 113 -21.52 -7.69 0.87
CA GLU A 113 -22.79 -6.96 0.93
C GLU A 113 -22.62 -5.63 0.20
N PRO A 114 -23.72 -5.00 -0.25
CA PRO A 114 -23.67 -3.67 -0.82
C PRO A 114 -23.04 -2.67 0.15
N GLN A 115 -22.22 -1.76 -0.38
CA GLN A 115 -21.46 -0.82 0.45
C GLN A 115 -21.24 0.50 -0.27
N ASP A 116 -21.50 1.62 0.41
CA ASP A 116 -21.35 2.97 -0.14
C ASP A 116 -22.10 3.16 -1.49
N GLY A 117 -23.21 2.45 -1.67
CA GLY A 117 -24.00 2.46 -2.91
C GLY A 117 -23.50 1.52 -4.01
N ASP A 118 -22.43 0.77 -3.80
CA ASP A 118 -21.92 -0.25 -4.72
C ASP A 118 -22.55 -1.62 -4.46
N PHE A 119 -23.29 -2.13 -5.43
CA PHE A 119 -24.00 -3.41 -5.37
C PHE A 119 -23.27 -4.55 -6.11
N LEU A 120 -22.10 -4.30 -6.69
CA LEU A 120 -21.38 -5.30 -7.48
C LEU A 120 -20.61 -6.28 -6.58
N LEU A 121 -21.23 -7.41 -6.27
CA LEU A 121 -20.70 -8.39 -5.31
C LEU A 121 -19.79 -9.46 -5.94
N ASP A 122 -19.86 -9.70 -7.25
CA ASP A 122 -18.96 -10.65 -7.88
C ASP A 122 -17.53 -10.09 -7.96
N LYS A 123 -16.55 -10.93 -7.60
CA LYS A 123 -15.15 -10.55 -7.60
C LYS A 123 -14.68 -10.23 -9.02
N THR A 124 -14.99 -11.09 -9.98
CA THR A 124 -14.51 -10.98 -11.35
C THR A 124 -15.08 -9.74 -12.02
N GLU A 125 -16.37 -9.47 -11.86
CA GLU A 125 -17.03 -8.27 -12.36
C GLU A 125 -16.43 -6.99 -11.74
N ARG A 126 -16.15 -6.96 -10.43
CA ARG A 126 -15.47 -5.79 -9.82
C ARG A 126 -14.09 -5.53 -10.43
N TYR A 127 -13.34 -6.57 -10.75
CA TYR A 127 -12.05 -6.44 -11.43
C TYR A 127 -12.22 -5.96 -12.88
N ARG A 128 -13.18 -6.50 -13.65
CA ARG A 128 -13.48 -5.99 -15.01
C ARG A 128 -13.91 -4.52 -15.01
N ARG A 129 -14.77 -4.12 -14.05
CA ARG A 129 -15.12 -2.72 -13.84
C ARG A 129 -13.88 -1.87 -13.51
N THR A 130 -12.95 -2.41 -12.74
CA THR A 130 -11.68 -1.72 -12.43
C THR A 130 -10.81 -1.54 -13.67
N ASP A 131 -10.77 -2.53 -14.57
CA ASP A 131 -10.04 -2.47 -15.85
C ASP A 131 -10.54 -1.29 -16.70
N GLU A 132 -11.85 -1.22 -16.97
CA GLU A 132 -12.45 -0.09 -17.72
C GLU A 132 -12.24 1.25 -17.00
N TYR A 133 -12.39 1.26 -15.67
CA TYR A 133 -12.22 2.47 -14.87
C TYR A 133 -10.84 3.10 -15.05
N LEU A 134 -9.78 2.28 -14.94
CA LEU A 134 -8.40 2.75 -15.03
C LEU A 134 -8.05 3.17 -16.46
N GLU A 135 -8.63 2.51 -17.47
CA GLU A 135 -8.50 2.95 -18.87
C GLU A 135 -9.07 4.36 -19.05
N ILE A 136 -10.30 4.61 -18.57
CA ILE A 136 -10.95 5.92 -18.68
C ILE A 136 -10.16 6.99 -17.92
N VAL A 137 -9.68 6.69 -16.70
CA VAL A 137 -8.87 7.61 -15.91
C VAL A 137 -7.60 7.99 -16.66
N ARG A 138 -6.86 7.00 -17.19
CA ARG A 138 -5.64 7.21 -17.96
C ARG A 138 -5.90 8.00 -19.25
N ARG A 139 -6.96 7.68 -20.00
CA ARG A 139 -7.38 8.45 -21.18
C ARG A 139 -7.75 9.89 -20.82
N THR A 140 -8.43 10.11 -19.69
CA THR A 140 -8.76 11.48 -19.24
C THR A 140 -7.51 12.33 -19.00
N TRP A 141 -6.45 11.72 -18.46
CA TRP A 141 -5.16 12.38 -18.25
C TRP A 141 -4.34 12.63 -19.51
N THR A 142 -4.54 11.84 -20.57
CA THR A 142 -3.63 11.82 -21.72
C THR A 142 -4.25 12.29 -23.03
N ALA A 143 -5.58 12.20 -23.19
CA ALA A 143 -6.24 12.58 -24.43
C ALA A 143 -6.12 14.07 -24.72
N GLU A 144 -5.71 14.43 -25.93
CA GLU A 144 -5.58 15.82 -26.38
C GLU A 144 -6.93 16.43 -26.81
N GLU A 145 -7.91 15.58 -27.13
CA GLU A 145 -9.26 15.97 -27.57
C GLU A 145 -10.34 15.23 -26.76
N PRO A 146 -11.60 15.73 -26.74
CA PRO A 146 -12.72 15.04 -26.12
C PRO A 146 -12.94 13.64 -26.70
N PHE A 147 -13.38 12.71 -25.85
CA PHE A 147 -13.58 11.33 -26.26
C PHE A 147 -14.82 10.67 -25.68
N ASP A 148 -15.29 9.66 -26.40
CA ASP A 148 -16.33 8.74 -25.95
C ASP A 148 -15.71 7.41 -25.47
N PHE A 149 -16.41 6.74 -24.55
CA PHE A 149 -16.10 5.40 -24.09
C PHE A 149 -17.40 4.61 -23.90
N GLU A 150 -17.51 3.46 -24.55
CA GLU A 150 -18.65 2.55 -24.46
C GLU A 150 -18.15 1.18 -24.00
N GLY A 151 -18.28 0.91 -22.71
CA GLY A 151 -17.92 -0.37 -22.08
C GLY A 151 -19.12 -1.03 -21.40
N GLU A 152 -18.85 -2.15 -20.74
CA GLU A 152 -19.84 -2.92 -19.99
C GLU A 152 -20.32 -2.16 -18.73
N TYR A 153 -19.42 -1.43 -18.07
CA TYR A 153 -19.72 -0.75 -16.80
C TYR A 153 -19.83 0.77 -16.93
N PHE A 154 -19.22 1.36 -17.96
CA PHE A 154 -19.23 2.80 -18.17
C PHE A 154 -19.63 3.17 -19.61
N ASN A 155 -20.53 4.14 -19.72
CA ASN A 155 -20.86 4.81 -20.97
C ASN A 155 -20.64 6.31 -20.79
N ILE A 156 -19.64 6.86 -21.49
CA ILE A 156 -19.16 8.23 -21.34
C ILE A 156 -19.16 8.90 -22.70
N LYS A 157 -19.70 10.12 -22.74
CA LYS A 157 -19.75 10.95 -23.94
C LYS A 157 -18.99 12.26 -23.71
N GLY A 158 -18.11 12.61 -24.66
CA GLY A 158 -17.37 13.86 -24.67
C GLY A 158 -16.50 14.11 -23.44
N ALA A 159 -15.92 13.06 -22.84
CA ALA A 159 -15.01 13.22 -21.71
C ALA A 159 -13.76 13.98 -22.14
N PHE A 160 -13.48 15.07 -21.44
CA PHE A 160 -12.28 15.87 -21.62
C PHE A 160 -11.94 16.59 -20.32
N SER A 161 -10.64 16.69 -20.03
CA SER A 161 -10.12 17.57 -18.98
C SER A 161 -9.02 18.42 -19.59
N PRO A 162 -9.14 19.76 -19.62
CA PRO A 162 -8.05 20.63 -20.06
C PRO A 162 -6.92 20.68 -19.02
N VAL A 163 -7.22 20.43 -17.74
CA VAL A 163 -6.22 20.28 -16.68
C VAL A 163 -5.64 18.88 -16.76
N LYS A 164 -4.46 18.75 -17.36
CA LYS A 164 -3.67 17.50 -17.38
C LYS A 164 -2.75 17.43 -16.16
N PRO A 165 -2.38 16.24 -15.67
CA PRO A 165 -1.35 16.13 -14.65
C PRO A 165 -0.02 16.76 -15.09
N LEU A 166 0.77 17.22 -14.13
CA LEU A 166 2.15 17.64 -14.36
C LEU A 166 3.06 16.42 -14.59
N GLN A 167 2.77 15.31 -13.91
CA GLN A 167 3.47 14.05 -14.09
C GLN A 167 3.25 13.47 -15.49
N GLN A 168 4.35 13.14 -16.16
CA GLN A 168 4.37 12.50 -17.48
C GLN A 168 4.83 11.04 -17.38
N PRO A 169 4.32 10.14 -18.25
CA PRO A 169 3.24 10.37 -19.22
C PRO A 169 1.84 10.50 -18.55
N HIS A 170 1.73 10.13 -17.28
CA HIS A 170 0.54 10.31 -16.45
C HIS A 170 0.93 10.20 -14.96
N ILE A 171 -0.04 10.39 -14.06
CA ILE A 171 0.13 10.08 -12.64
C ILE A 171 0.37 8.57 -12.48
N PRO A 172 1.45 8.13 -11.79
CA PRO A 172 1.71 6.73 -11.58
C PRO A 172 0.56 6.03 -10.87
N ILE A 173 0.26 4.82 -11.30
CA ILE A 173 -0.76 3.95 -10.73
C ILE A 173 -0.07 2.81 -10.01
N SER A 174 -0.45 2.57 -8.76
CA SER A 174 -0.17 1.32 -8.07
C SER A 174 -1.43 0.48 -7.93
N PHE A 175 -1.25 -0.83 -7.97
CA PHE A 175 -2.35 -1.78 -7.89
C PHE A 175 -1.99 -2.94 -6.97
N GLY A 176 -2.95 -3.45 -6.22
CA GLY A 176 -2.75 -4.58 -5.31
C GLY A 176 -3.70 -5.73 -5.60
N GLY A 177 -3.32 -6.92 -5.12
CA GLY A 177 -4.10 -8.14 -5.24
C GLY A 177 -3.19 -9.36 -5.20
N SER A 178 -3.77 -10.55 -5.08
CA SER A 178 -3.00 -11.82 -5.10
C SER A 178 -3.71 -12.91 -5.93
N SER A 179 -4.66 -12.52 -6.78
CA SER A 179 -5.40 -13.43 -7.67
C SER A 179 -4.99 -13.25 -9.12
N ASP A 180 -5.19 -14.28 -9.94
CA ASP A 180 -4.74 -14.27 -11.34
C ASP A 180 -5.29 -13.09 -12.16
N ILE A 181 -6.57 -12.75 -12.00
CA ILE A 181 -7.17 -11.57 -12.65
C ILE A 181 -6.51 -10.25 -12.20
N ALA A 182 -5.99 -10.19 -10.97
CA ALA A 182 -5.33 -8.99 -10.47
C ALA A 182 -3.97 -8.79 -11.16
N TYR A 183 -3.22 -9.87 -11.44
CA TYR A 183 -1.98 -9.76 -12.23
C TYR A 183 -2.27 -9.28 -13.66
N GLN A 184 -3.32 -9.81 -14.30
CA GLN A 184 -3.71 -9.42 -15.66
C GLN A 184 -4.10 -7.93 -15.77
N ILE A 185 -4.79 -7.39 -14.78
CA ILE A 185 -5.14 -5.95 -14.74
C ILE A 185 -3.93 -5.11 -14.37
N ALA A 186 -3.09 -5.59 -13.45
CA ALA A 186 -1.88 -4.87 -13.05
C ALA A 186 -0.92 -4.64 -14.22
N VAL A 187 -0.69 -5.65 -15.06
CA VAL A 187 0.25 -5.50 -16.21
C VAL A 187 -0.26 -4.53 -17.27
N LYS A 188 -1.58 -4.29 -17.34
CA LYS A 188 -2.16 -3.27 -18.23
C LYS A 188 -2.02 -1.85 -17.68
N HIS A 189 -2.21 -1.68 -16.37
CA HIS A 189 -2.48 -0.36 -15.79
C HIS A 189 -1.50 0.13 -14.73
N ALA A 190 -0.77 -0.75 -14.07
CA ALA A 190 0.05 -0.40 -12.92
C ALA A 190 1.51 -0.13 -13.31
N ASP A 191 2.11 0.85 -12.64
CA ASP A 191 3.55 1.11 -12.64
C ASP A 191 4.25 0.43 -11.43
N LEU A 192 3.46 0.12 -10.40
CA LEU A 192 3.90 -0.52 -9.16
C LEU A 192 2.83 -1.51 -8.65
N TYR A 193 3.22 -2.77 -8.45
CA TYR A 193 2.37 -3.80 -7.89
C TYR A 193 2.61 -3.97 -6.38
N ALA A 194 1.54 -4.02 -5.59
CA ALA A 194 1.61 -4.09 -4.13
C ALA A 194 1.32 -5.50 -3.61
N LEU A 195 2.32 -6.07 -2.94
CA LEU A 195 2.27 -7.33 -2.23
C LEU A 195 2.28 -7.11 -0.72
N TRP A 196 1.76 -8.07 0.03
CA TRP A 196 1.94 -8.13 1.49
C TRP A 196 3.19 -8.93 1.84
N GLY A 197 3.74 -8.67 3.03
CA GLY A 197 4.88 -9.38 3.60
C GLY A 197 4.54 -10.84 3.85
N GLU A 198 4.92 -11.69 2.90
CA GLU A 198 4.88 -13.15 2.96
C GLU A 198 6.31 -13.68 3.05
N PRO A 199 6.52 -14.97 3.42
CA PRO A 199 7.83 -15.59 3.31
C PRO A 199 8.44 -15.39 1.92
N LEU A 200 9.77 -15.34 1.82
CA LEU A 200 10.52 -15.06 0.58
C LEU A 200 10.06 -15.93 -0.59
N SER A 201 9.77 -17.22 -0.34
CA SER A 201 9.24 -18.15 -1.33
C SER A 201 7.87 -17.74 -1.87
N GLY A 202 6.96 -17.28 -1.01
CA GLY A 202 5.63 -16.80 -1.39
C GLY A 202 5.69 -15.49 -2.18
N VAL A 203 6.59 -14.57 -1.82
CA VAL A 203 6.83 -13.35 -2.60
C VAL A 203 7.42 -13.68 -3.96
N ALA A 204 8.43 -14.57 -4.02
CA ALA A 204 9.03 -15.01 -5.28
C ALA A 204 8.01 -15.64 -6.24
N GLU A 205 7.09 -16.47 -5.71
CA GLU A 205 5.99 -17.06 -6.48
C GLU A 205 5.08 -15.98 -7.11
N GLN A 206 4.67 -14.98 -6.33
CA GLN A 206 3.80 -13.90 -6.82
C GLN A 206 4.50 -13.02 -7.86
N ILE A 207 5.79 -12.70 -7.66
CA ILE A 207 6.61 -11.97 -8.64
C ILE A 207 6.73 -12.78 -9.94
N ALA A 208 6.91 -14.10 -9.86
CA ALA A 208 6.97 -14.95 -11.04
C ALA A 208 5.65 -14.96 -11.81
N LYS A 209 4.50 -15.04 -11.12
CA LYS A 209 3.17 -14.94 -11.75
C LYS A 209 2.93 -13.59 -12.43
N LEU A 210 3.31 -12.49 -11.78
CA LEU A 210 3.24 -11.15 -12.35
C LEU A 210 4.10 -11.03 -13.63
N LYS A 211 5.34 -11.53 -13.59
CA LYS A 211 6.25 -11.53 -14.74
C LYS A 211 5.72 -12.40 -15.89
N ALA A 212 5.13 -13.56 -15.58
CA ALA A 212 4.50 -14.42 -16.58
C ALA A 212 3.31 -13.73 -17.26
N ALA A 213 2.44 -13.05 -16.49
CA ALA A 213 1.34 -12.26 -17.04
C ALA A 213 1.85 -11.13 -17.95
N ALA A 214 2.91 -10.42 -17.56
CA ALA A 214 3.50 -9.35 -18.35
C ALA A 214 4.09 -9.89 -19.67
N LEU A 215 4.80 -11.03 -19.61
CA LEU A 215 5.33 -11.71 -20.79
C LEU A 215 4.22 -12.12 -21.76
N THR A 216 3.11 -12.71 -21.27
CA THR A 216 1.95 -13.06 -22.10
C THR A 216 1.31 -11.84 -22.74
N ALA A 217 1.26 -10.71 -22.04
CA ALA A 217 0.72 -9.45 -22.57
C ALA A 217 1.70 -8.68 -23.47
N GLY A 218 2.96 -9.11 -23.58
CA GLY A 218 3.98 -8.44 -24.39
C GLY A 218 4.42 -7.08 -23.83
N VAL A 219 4.33 -6.88 -22.51
CA VAL A 219 4.68 -5.62 -21.82
C VAL A 219 5.71 -5.87 -20.72
N GLU A 220 6.34 -4.79 -20.24
CA GLU A 220 7.21 -4.88 -19.07
C GLU A 220 6.39 -5.11 -17.80
N ALA A 221 6.91 -5.94 -16.89
CA ALA A 221 6.27 -6.14 -15.60
C ALA A 221 6.39 -4.87 -14.74
N PRO A 222 5.33 -4.50 -13.99
CA PRO A 222 5.43 -3.37 -13.08
C PRO A 222 6.47 -3.63 -11.99
N ARG A 223 6.99 -2.54 -11.42
CA ARG A 223 7.83 -2.62 -10.22
C ARG A 223 7.06 -3.27 -9.08
N VAL A 224 7.77 -3.84 -8.10
CA VAL A 224 7.13 -4.51 -6.97
C VAL A 224 7.35 -3.72 -5.69
N SER A 225 6.27 -3.55 -4.94
CA SER A 225 6.28 -3.07 -3.56
C SER A 225 5.88 -4.16 -2.59
N LEU A 226 6.50 -4.14 -1.41
CA LEU A 226 6.19 -5.05 -0.32
C LEU A 226 5.74 -4.26 0.91
N SER A 227 4.56 -4.60 1.41
CA SER A 227 4.01 -4.04 2.64
C SER A 227 4.31 -4.96 3.81
N VAL A 228 5.16 -4.51 4.72
CA VAL A 228 5.51 -5.25 5.94
C VAL A 228 5.82 -4.28 7.07
N ARG A 229 5.44 -4.64 8.29
CA ARG A 229 5.77 -3.85 9.49
C ARG A 229 7.18 -4.12 9.95
N LEU A 230 7.75 -3.19 10.70
CA LEU A 230 9.06 -3.37 11.32
C LEU A 230 8.89 -3.28 12.84
N ILE A 231 9.58 -4.14 13.59
CA ILE A 231 9.65 -4.08 15.04
C ILE A 231 11.13 -4.09 15.42
N LEU A 232 11.62 -2.92 15.83
CA LEU A 232 13.04 -2.72 16.14
C LEU A 232 13.29 -2.83 17.65
N GLY A 233 14.41 -3.46 18.00
CA GLY A 233 15.01 -3.42 19.34
C GLY A 233 16.52 -3.19 19.27
N ALA A 234 17.11 -2.64 20.34
CA ALA A 234 18.56 -2.40 20.38
C ALA A 234 19.38 -3.70 20.40
N THR A 235 18.77 -4.80 20.84
CA THR A 235 19.28 -6.17 20.76
C THR A 235 18.18 -7.08 20.23
N GLU A 236 18.53 -8.28 19.79
CA GLU A 236 17.55 -9.28 19.37
C GLU A 236 16.56 -9.60 20.51
N GLU A 237 17.05 -9.81 21.73
CA GLU A 237 16.24 -10.02 22.93
C GLU A 237 15.17 -8.93 23.11
N LEU A 238 15.58 -7.66 23.03
CA LEU A 238 14.67 -6.52 23.20
C LEU A 238 13.68 -6.39 22.04
N ALA A 239 14.09 -6.72 20.82
CA ALA A 239 13.21 -6.70 19.65
C ALA A 239 12.09 -7.74 19.79
N TRP A 240 12.44 -8.97 20.18
CA TRP A 240 11.47 -10.04 20.41
C TRP A 240 10.59 -9.78 21.63
N GLN A 241 11.14 -9.23 22.71
CA GLN A 241 10.34 -8.80 23.86
C GLN A 241 9.29 -7.75 23.44
N ARG A 242 9.70 -6.75 22.64
CA ARG A 242 8.79 -5.74 22.11
C ARG A 242 7.72 -6.35 21.20
N ALA A 243 8.09 -7.32 20.36
CA ALA A 243 7.15 -8.03 19.49
C ALA A 243 6.07 -8.75 20.29
N GLU A 244 6.45 -9.54 21.30
CA GLU A 244 5.49 -10.24 22.16
C GLU A 244 4.57 -9.27 22.92
N GLN A 245 5.10 -8.16 23.45
CA GLN A 245 4.29 -7.12 24.09
C GLN A 245 3.25 -6.50 23.13
N ILE A 246 3.64 -6.25 21.88
CA ILE A 246 2.72 -5.75 20.84
C ILE A 246 1.62 -6.79 20.59
N LEU A 247 1.96 -8.07 20.49
CA LEU A 247 0.98 -9.14 20.28
C LEU A 247 0.01 -9.27 21.45
N GLU A 248 0.49 -9.18 22.68
CA GLU A 248 -0.35 -9.15 23.88
C GLU A 248 -1.35 -7.98 23.85
N GLN A 249 -0.88 -6.79 23.49
CA GLN A 249 -1.74 -5.60 23.35
C GLN A 249 -2.80 -5.78 22.26
N ILE A 250 -2.44 -6.36 21.12
CA ILE A 250 -3.40 -6.65 20.03
C ILE A 250 -4.44 -7.67 20.50
N LYS A 251 -4.02 -8.75 21.17
CA LYS A 251 -4.93 -9.78 21.69
C LYS A 251 -5.87 -9.25 22.76
N ALA A 252 -5.42 -8.28 23.56
CA ALA A 252 -6.24 -7.58 24.55
C ALA A 252 -7.25 -6.60 23.93
N ASN A 253 -7.08 -6.23 22.65
CA ASN A 253 -7.98 -5.28 21.99
C ASN A 253 -9.31 -5.96 21.59
N PRO A 254 -10.45 -5.50 22.14
CA PRO A 254 -11.75 -6.13 21.86
C PRO A 254 -12.17 -6.03 20.39
N GLN A 255 -11.61 -5.10 19.62
CA GLN A 255 -11.86 -4.99 18.18
C GLN A 255 -11.43 -6.26 17.43
N PHE A 256 -10.37 -6.93 17.89
CA PHE A 256 -9.77 -8.09 17.21
C PHE A 256 -10.06 -9.43 17.90
N ALA A 257 -10.76 -9.38 19.05
CA ALA A 257 -11.14 -10.56 19.80
C ALA A 257 -11.89 -11.58 18.92
N ALA A 258 -11.76 -12.87 19.28
CA ALA A 258 -12.44 -13.95 18.59
C ALA A 258 -13.95 -13.72 18.54
N GLY A 259 -14.55 -13.86 17.36
CA GLY A 259 -15.98 -13.64 17.14
C GLY A 259 -16.41 -12.17 16.95
N SER A 260 -15.49 -11.21 17.07
CA SER A 260 -15.75 -9.80 16.77
C SER A 260 -16.24 -9.60 15.32
N PRO A 261 -16.97 -8.52 15.01
CA PRO A 261 -17.34 -8.18 13.64
C PRO A 261 -16.12 -8.07 12.70
N TRP A 262 -14.96 -7.69 13.24
CA TRP A 262 -13.72 -7.62 12.47
C TRP A 262 -13.26 -8.99 11.99
N GLN A 263 -13.22 -9.99 12.87
CA GLN A 263 -12.81 -11.36 12.54
C GLN A 263 -13.77 -12.05 11.55
N LYS A 264 -15.01 -11.56 11.45
CA LYS A 264 -16.04 -12.07 10.51
C LYS A 264 -15.95 -11.48 9.11
N ARG A 265 -15.09 -10.48 8.88
CA ARG A 265 -14.94 -9.86 7.55
C ARG A 265 -14.45 -10.87 6.53
N LEU A 266 -14.90 -10.71 5.29
CA LEU A 266 -14.42 -11.51 4.17
C LEU A 266 -12.91 -11.41 4.02
N LYS A 267 -12.28 -12.56 3.83
CA LYS A 267 -10.85 -12.70 3.57
C LYS A 267 -10.63 -12.76 2.06
N GLY A 268 -9.70 -11.94 1.58
CA GLY A 268 -9.24 -12.01 0.19
C GLY A 268 -8.15 -13.06 0.03
N THR A 269 -7.78 -13.33 -1.21
CA THR A 269 -6.70 -14.27 -1.55
C THR A 269 -5.39 -13.95 -0.82
N GLY A 270 -5.03 -12.66 -0.67
CA GLY A 270 -3.84 -12.28 0.12
C GLY A 270 -3.95 -12.65 1.61
N SER A 271 -5.14 -12.54 2.21
CA SER A 271 -5.36 -12.88 3.62
C SER A 271 -5.26 -14.38 3.85
N GLU A 272 -5.80 -15.16 2.91
CA GLU A 272 -5.69 -16.61 2.91
C GLU A 272 -4.22 -17.06 2.81
N ARG A 273 -3.42 -16.40 1.96
CA ARG A 273 -1.99 -16.68 1.84
C ARG A 273 -1.22 -16.40 3.13
N LEU A 274 -1.48 -15.26 3.79
CA LEU A 274 -0.86 -14.95 5.09
C LEU A 274 -1.24 -15.98 6.18
N LEU A 275 -2.50 -16.41 6.23
CA LEU A 275 -2.94 -17.44 7.18
C LEU A 275 -2.33 -18.81 6.86
N ALA A 276 -2.19 -19.16 5.58
CA ALA A 276 -1.52 -20.39 5.16
C ALA A 276 -0.04 -20.38 5.54
N ALA A 277 0.66 -19.26 5.35
CA ALA A 277 2.05 -19.10 5.79
C ALA A 277 2.14 -19.25 7.32
N ALA A 278 1.28 -18.55 8.08
CA ALA A 278 1.26 -18.65 9.54
C ALA A 278 0.97 -20.06 10.07
N ALA A 279 0.21 -20.87 9.33
CA ALA A 279 -0.05 -22.27 9.68
C ALA A 279 1.20 -23.17 9.54
N LEU A 280 2.20 -22.76 8.75
CA LEU A 280 3.48 -23.46 8.62
C LEU A 280 4.48 -23.08 9.74
N GLY A 281 4.27 -21.95 10.41
CA GLY A 281 5.07 -21.51 11.55
C GLY A 281 4.88 -20.03 11.88
N ASP A 282 5.23 -19.66 13.11
CA ASP A 282 5.14 -18.25 13.55
C ASP A 282 6.28 -17.38 12.98
N ARG A 283 7.41 -18.01 12.64
CA ARG A 283 8.62 -17.34 12.16
C ARG A 283 9.07 -17.95 10.83
N HIS A 284 9.43 -17.07 9.91
CA HIS A 284 9.98 -17.45 8.61
C HIS A 284 11.20 -16.61 8.26
N ASP A 285 12.03 -17.18 7.38
CA ASP A 285 13.21 -16.54 6.83
C ASP A 285 14.08 -15.94 7.95
N ARG A 286 14.68 -14.78 7.71
CA ARG A 286 15.55 -14.12 8.68
C ARG A 286 14.81 -13.58 9.90
N ALA A 287 13.66 -12.94 9.68
CA ALA A 287 13.03 -12.08 10.68
C ALA A 287 11.50 -11.96 10.54
N LEU A 288 10.88 -12.66 9.59
CA LEU A 288 9.44 -12.52 9.35
C LEU A 288 8.64 -13.19 10.46
N TRP A 289 7.72 -12.44 11.04
CA TRP A 289 6.89 -12.84 12.16
C TRP A 289 5.40 -12.71 11.80
N MET A 290 4.68 -13.81 11.94
CA MET A 290 3.29 -13.99 11.52
C MET A 290 2.22 -13.77 12.61
N PRO A 291 2.47 -13.95 13.92
CA PRO A 291 1.45 -13.86 14.96
C PRO A 291 0.64 -12.56 15.01
N THR A 292 1.22 -11.42 14.62
CA THR A 292 0.46 -10.17 14.52
C THR A 292 -0.59 -10.22 13.41
N ALA A 293 -0.31 -10.91 12.30
CA ALA A 293 -1.27 -11.13 11.23
C ALA A 293 -2.41 -12.04 11.69
N THR A 294 -2.12 -13.17 12.32
CA THR A 294 -3.16 -14.09 12.80
C THR A 294 -4.05 -13.42 13.86
N ALA A 295 -3.46 -12.64 14.78
CA ALA A 295 -4.19 -11.95 15.85
C ALA A 295 -5.27 -10.98 15.33
N VAL A 296 -5.07 -10.37 14.16
CA VAL A 296 -6.02 -9.41 13.56
C VAL A 296 -6.84 -9.99 12.41
N GLY A 297 -6.71 -11.29 12.15
CA GLY A 297 -7.43 -11.99 11.08
C GLY A 297 -6.81 -11.86 9.68
N ALA A 298 -5.52 -11.53 9.61
CA ALA A 298 -4.69 -11.39 8.40
C ALA A 298 -5.22 -10.34 7.41
N TYR A 299 -5.64 -9.18 7.93
CA TYR A 299 -6.22 -8.10 7.14
C TYR A 299 -5.18 -7.01 6.83
N GLY A 300 -4.74 -6.92 5.58
CA GLY A 300 -3.78 -5.89 5.17
C GLY A 300 -2.37 -6.11 5.72
N ASP A 301 -1.61 -5.02 5.81
CA ASP A 301 -0.23 -4.98 6.28
C ASP A 301 -0.12 -5.33 7.77
N THR A 302 0.10 -6.61 8.08
CA THR A 302 -0.04 -7.13 9.44
C THR A 302 1.05 -8.08 9.89
N THR A 303 1.88 -8.58 8.97
CA THR A 303 3.13 -9.28 9.29
C THR A 303 4.23 -8.27 9.65
N ALA A 304 5.23 -8.73 10.41
CA ALA A 304 6.31 -7.87 10.88
C ALA A 304 7.68 -8.50 10.68
N LEU A 305 8.69 -7.69 10.36
CA LEU A 305 10.10 -8.05 10.49
C LEU A 305 10.58 -7.64 11.87
N VAL A 306 11.06 -8.60 12.67
CA VAL A 306 11.47 -8.38 14.06
C VAL A 306 12.98 -8.57 14.21
N GLY A 307 13.66 -7.62 14.82
CA GLY A 307 15.06 -7.78 15.18
C GLY A 307 15.78 -6.47 15.49
N THR A 308 17.10 -6.53 15.53
CA THR A 308 17.94 -5.33 15.50
C THR A 308 17.78 -4.57 14.19
N PRO A 309 18.15 -3.27 14.12
CA PRO A 309 18.13 -2.54 12.86
C PRO A 309 18.92 -3.22 11.75
N GLU A 310 20.04 -3.87 12.07
CA GLU A 310 20.83 -4.63 11.10
C GLU A 310 20.08 -5.87 10.60
N THR A 311 19.51 -6.68 11.50
CA THR A 311 18.71 -7.86 11.13
C THR A 311 17.53 -7.47 10.23
N VAL A 312 16.80 -6.41 10.58
CA VAL A 312 15.66 -5.94 9.79
C VAL A 312 16.09 -5.35 8.45
N ALA A 313 17.18 -4.58 8.40
CA ALA A 313 17.72 -4.08 7.14
C ALA A 313 18.13 -5.24 6.20
N GLN A 314 18.82 -6.26 6.72
CA GLN A 314 19.18 -7.45 5.95
C GLN A 314 17.95 -8.23 5.47
N ALA A 315 16.91 -8.36 6.30
CA ALA A 315 15.66 -9.00 5.88
C ALA A 315 14.97 -8.24 4.73
N LEU A 316 14.95 -6.89 4.78
CA LEU A 316 14.44 -6.08 3.67
C LEU A 316 15.28 -6.29 2.40
N LEU A 317 16.60 -6.35 2.53
CA LEU A 317 17.51 -6.61 1.41
C LEU A 317 17.34 -8.00 0.80
N ASP A 318 16.98 -9.01 1.59
CA ASP A 318 16.63 -10.34 1.06
C ASP A 318 15.42 -10.24 0.08
N TYR A 319 14.46 -9.33 0.33
CA TYR A 319 13.38 -9.03 -0.64
C TYR A 319 13.84 -8.16 -1.82
N VAL A 320 14.81 -7.26 -1.61
CA VAL A 320 15.44 -6.51 -2.71
C VAL A 320 16.07 -7.47 -3.72
N ASP A 321 16.72 -8.54 -3.24
CA ASP A 321 17.33 -9.56 -4.09
C ASP A 321 16.28 -10.32 -4.94
N LEU A 322 15.01 -10.37 -4.51
CA LEU A 322 13.89 -10.90 -5.31
C LEU A 322 13.35 -9.90 -6.35
N GLY A 323 13.81 -8.64 -6.33
CA GLY A 323 13.36 -7.56 -7.21
C GLY A 323 12.32 -6.62 -6.60
N VAL A 324 12.11 -6.65 -5.28
CA VAL A 324 11.31 -5.63 -4.59
C VAL A 324 12.07 -4.30 -4.59
N THR A 325 11.39 -3.23 -4.98
CA THR A 325 12.00 -1.88 -5.12
C THR A 325 11.37 -0.82 -4.24
N THR A 326 10.21 -1.13 -3.65
CA THR A 326 9.47 -0.21 -2.79
C THR A 326 9.02 -0.94 -1.53
N PHE A 327 9.24 -0.35 -0.35
CA PHE A 327 8.78 -0.90 0.91
C PHE A 327 7.73 -0.01 1.52
N LEU A 328 6.54 -0.56 1.76
CA LEU A 328 5.54 0.10 2.58
C LEU A 328 5.73 -0.36 4.01
N ASN A 329 6.26 0.53 4.84
CA ASN A 329 6.57 0.23 6.23
C ASN A 329 5.85 1.18 7.17
N ARG A 330 5.12 0.58 8.11
CA ARG A 330 4.60 1.27 9.30
C ARG A 330 4.87 0.44 10.54
N GLY A 331 4.86 1.10 11.69
CA GLY A 331 4.99 0.45 12.98
C GLY A 331 3.68 0.36 13.77
N TYR A 332 3.83 0.09 15.06
CA TYR A 332 2.75 0.01 16.03
C TYR A 332 2.68 1.26 16.91
N ASP A 333 3.73 2.08 16.91
CA ASP A 333 3.68 3.47 17.34
C ASP A 333 4.05 4.39 16.17
N PRO A 334 3.07 4.76 15.32
CA PRO A 334 3.35 5.27 13.98
C PRO A 334 4.31 6.46 13.93
N LEU A 335 4.23 7.39 14.88
CA LEU A 335 5.07 8.58 14.88
C LEU A 335 6.52 8.26 15.29
N TYR A 336 6.70 7.55 16.41
CA TYR A 336 8.05 7.22 16.90
C TYR A 336 8.75 6.21 15.99
N ASP A 337 8.01 5.22 15.50
CA ASP A 337 8.55 4.24 14.57
C ASP A 337 9.00 4.91 13.24
N THR A 338 8.30 5.95 12.77
CA THR A 338 8.73 6.74 11.60
C THR A 338 10.12 7.35 11.81
N VAL A 339 10.38 7.90 13.01
CA VAL A 339 11.68 8.50 13.35
C VAL A 339 12.77 7.44 13.40
N ASP A 340 12.51 6.30 14.04
CA ASP A 340 13.47 5.21 14.15
C ASP A 340 13.80 4.60 12.79
N TYR A 341 12.81 4.45 11.91
CA TYR A 341 13.05 3.90 10.56
C TYR A 341 13.91 4.84 9.73
N GLY A 342 13.68 6.14 9.80
CA GLY A 342 14.52 7.13 9.13
C GLY A 342 15.95 7.16 9.65
N ARG A 343 16.14 6.93 10.96
CA ARG A 343 17.46 6.91 11.57
C ARG A 343 18.25 5.65 11.24
N TRP A 344 17.61 4.48 11.28
CA TRP A 344 18.33 3.21 11.30
C TRP A 344 18.10 2.31 10.09
N ILE A 345 16.96 2.40 9.42
CA ILE A 345 16.57 1.45 8.38
C ILE A 345 16.78 2.05 6.98
N ILE A 346 16.18 3.21 6.72
CA ILE A 346 16.15 3.81 5.38
C ILE A 346 17.57 4.05 4.83
N PRO A 347 18.51 4.67 5.58
CA PRO A 347 19.87 4.86 5.09
C PRO A 347 20.60 3.54 4.87
N ALA A 348 20.51 2.61 5.85
CA ALA A 348 21.22 1.34 5.82
C ALA A 348 20.82 0.46 4.63
N VAL A 349 19.51 0.34 4.35
CA VAL A 349 19.01 -0.44 3.21
C VAL A 349 19.42 0.20 1.89
N ARG A 350 19.32 1.53 1.75
CA ARG A 350 19.70 2.23 0.51
C ARG A 350 21.21 2.10 0.24
N GLU A 351 22.05 2.31 1.25
CA GLU A 351 23.51 2.19 1.13
C GLU A 351 23.92 0.78 0.75
N GLU A 352 23.37 -0.22 1.44
CA GLU A 352 23.72 -1.63 1.17
C GLU A 352 23.20 -2.10 -0.18
N ALA A 353 21.99 -1.68 -0.60
CA ALA A 353 21.48 -1.99 -1.93
C ALA A 353 22.38 -1.39 -3.05
N LEU A 354 22.87 -0.16 -2.86
CA LEU A 354 23.85 0.44 -3.78
C LEU A 354 25.17 -0.33 -3.79
N ARG A 355 25.68 -0.72 -2.62
CA ARG A 355 26.91 -1.52 -2.50
C ARG A 355 26.79 -2.87 -3.19
N ARG A 356 25.66 -3.59 -3.02
CA ARG A 356 25.39 -4.87 -3.69
C ARG A 356 25.33 -4.70 -5.20
N LYS A 357 24.65 -3.66 -5.69
CA LYS A 357 24.58 -3.36 -7.14
C LYS A 357 25.97 -3.09 -7.73
N ALA A 358 26.82 -2.35 -7.02
CA ALA A 358 28.18 -2.04 -7.48
C ALA A 358 29.13 -3.25 -7.53
N LYS A 359 28.81 -4.35 -6.85
CA LYS A 359 29.59 -5.61 -6.92
C LYS A 359 29.22 -6.48 -8.12
N ILE A 360 28.03 -6.27 -8.69
CA ILE A 360 27.48 -7.07 -9.80
C ILE A 360 27.75 -6.38 -11.15
N ALA A 361 27.88 -5.06 -11.15
CA ALA A 361 28.31 -4.25 -12.30
C ALA A 361 29.84 -4.32 -12.46
#